data_AF-A0A7S3H4W5-F1
#
_entry.id   AF-A0A7S3H4W5-F1
#
_cell.length_a   1.000
_cell.length_b   1.000
_cell.length_c   1.000
_cell.angle_alpha   90.00
_cell.angle_beta   90.00
_cell.angle_gamma   90.00
#
_symmetry.space_group_name_H-M   'P 1'
#
loop_
_entity.id
_entity.type
_entity.pdbx_description
1 polymer ?
#
loop_
_entity_poly.entity_id
_entity_poly.type
_entity_poly.pdbx_seq_one_letter_code
_entity_poly.pdbx_strand_id
1 'polypeptide(L)'
;ICRELHMVCLLSLITLFSVVGLAASAAAKAEDDKLQVHLIMHTHDDPGWLKTADQYYTGANASIYLASVQYIFDSVVTELGKDADRHFTFCEISFLSRWYFEQ
;
A
#
# COMPACT_ATOMS: atom_id res chain seq x y z
N ILE A 1 -37.29 -12.93 -32.99
CA ILE A 1 -36.87 -13.91 -31.95
C ILE A 1 -35.43 -14.39 -32.16
N CYS A 2 -35.04 -14.99 -33.30
CA CYS A 2 -33.65 -15.46 -33.53
C CYS A 2 -32.54 -14.39 -33.55
N ARG A 3 -32.86 -13.13 -33.86
CA ARG A 3 -31.88 -12.04 -34.02
C ARG A 3 -31.61 -11.28 -32.71
N GLU A 4 -32.63 -11.19 -31.85
CA GLU A 4 -32.54 -10.62 -30.51
C GLU A 4 -31.76 -11.54 -29.55
N LEU A 5 -31.91 -12.85 -29.71
CA LEU A 5 -31.24 -13.84 -28.85
C LEU A 5 -29.70 -13.84 -29.04
N HIS A 6 -29.22 -13.58 -30.26
CA HIS A 6 -27.79 -13.44 -30.54
C HIS A 6 -27.19 -12.18 -29.93
N MET A 7 -27.93 -11.06 -29.94
CA MET A 7 -27.45 -9.79 -29.41
C MET A 7 -27.38 -9.80 -27.87
N VAL A 8 -28.36 -10.42 -27.21
CA VAL A 8 -28.36 -10.62 -25.75
C VAL A 8 -27.22 -11.55 -25.31
N CYS A 9 -26.91 -12.58 -26.12
CA CYS A 9 -25.80 -13.49 -25.85
C CYS A 9 -24.42 -12.81 -26.05
N LEU A 10 -24.27 -11.93 -27.04
CA LEU A 10 -23.04 -11.14 -27.21
C LEU A 10 -22.85 -10.12 -26.07
N LEU A 11 -23.92 -9.45 -25.66
CA LEU A 11 -23.89 -8.48 -24.57
C LEU A 11 -23.57 -9.16 -23.22
N SER A 12 -24.09 -10.36 -22.97
CA SER A 12 -23.77 -11.13 -21.77
C SER A 12 -22.33 -11.69 -21.78
N LEU A 13 -21.79 -12.04 -22.95
CA LEU A 13 -20.39 -12.46 -23.10
C LEU A 13 -19.41 -11.30 -22.89
N ILE A 14 -19.74 -10.10 -23.37
CA ILE A 14 -18.91 -8.88 -23.19
C ILE A 14 -18.89 -8.45 -21.73
N THR A 15 -20.03 -8.50 -21.02
CA THR A 15 -20.07 -8.18 -19.59
C THR A 15 -19.30 -9.21 -18.76
N LEU A 16 -19.35 -10.50 -19.12
CA LEU A 16 -18.57 -11.55 -18.46
C LEU A 16 -17.05 -11.31 -18.60
N PHE A 17 -16.59 -10.88 -19.78
CA PHE A 17 -15.17 -10.64 -20.05
C PHE A 17 -14.62 -9.43 -19.26
N SER A 18 -15.40 -8.35 -19.13
CA SER A 18 -15.01 -7.17 -18.36
C SER A 18 -14.97 -7.42 -16.84
N VAL A 19 -15.84 -8.29 -16.33
CA VAL A 19 -15.88 -8.62 -14.89
C VAL A 19 -14.73 -9.57 -14.48
N VAL A 20 -14.33 -10.48 -15.37
CA VAL A 20 -13.21 -11.40 -15.11
C VAL A 20 -11.85 -10.70 -15.22
N GLY A 21 -11.74 -9.63 -16.02
CA GLY A 21 -10.48 -8.91 -16.24
C GLY A 21 -9.95 -8.07 -15.06
N LEU A 22 -10.74 -7.89 -13.98
CA LEU A 22 -10.38 -7.00 -12.86
C LEU A 22 -9.81 -7.73 -11.63
N ALA A 23 -9.58 -9.05 -11.71
CA ALA A 23 -9.16 -9.88 -10.57
C ALA A 23 -7.68 -10.32 -10.60
N ALA A 24 -6.78 -9.48 -11.11
CA ALA A 24 -5.34 -9.71 -10.99
C ALA A 24 -4.69 -8.54 -10.26
N SER A 25 -4.74 -8.58 -8.93
CA SER A 25 -3.72 -7.90 -8.12
C SER A 25 -2.39 -8.59 -8.42
N ALA A 26 -1.41 -7.80 -8.88
CA ALA A 26 -0.10 -8.25 -9.30
C ALA A 26 0.78 -8.62 -8.09
N ALA A 27 0.43 -9.70 -7.41
CA ALA A 27 1.46 -10.47 -6.73
C ALA A 27 2.21 -11.23 -7.83
N ALA A 28 3.53 -11.00 -7.97
CA ALA A 28 4.37 -11.79 -8.85
C ALA A 28 4.12 -13.28 -8.55
N LYS A 29 3.50 -13.98 -9.51
CA LYS A 29 3.18 -15.40 -9.35
C LYS A 29 4.50 -16.15 -9.20
N ALA A 30 4.77 -16.64 -8.00
CA ALA A 30 5.95 -17.43 -7.75
C ALA A 30 5.94 -18.68 -8.63
N GLU A 31 7.05 -18.94 -9.32
CA GLU A 31 7.30 -20.24 -9.92
C GLU A 31 7.70 -21.19 -8.80
N ASP A 32 6.94 -22.28 -8.63
CA ASP A 32 7.03 -23.20 -7.49
C ASP A 32 8.41 -23.88 -7.38
N ASP A 33 9.12 -24.00 -8.49
CA ASP A 33 10.44 -24.65 -8.58
C ASP A 33 11.63 -23.70 -8.28
N LYS A 34 11.38 -22.46 -7.83
CA LYS A 34 12.43 -21.48 -7.52
C LYS A 34 12.37 -21.02 -6.07
N LEU A 35 13.52 -20.65 -5.50
CA LEU A 35 13.59 -20.00 -4.20
C LEU A 35 12.81 -18.68 -4.23
N GLN A 36 11.81 -18.58 -3.36
CA GLN A 36 11.03 -17.36 -3.19
C GLN A 36 11.68 -16.46 -2.16
N VAL A 37 12.00 -15.22 -2.55
CA VAL A 37 12.53 -14.19 -1.66
C VAL A 37 11.48 -13.09 -1.53
N HIS A 38 10.93 -12.93 -0.34
CA HIS A 38 9.94 -11.89 -0.03
C HIS A 38 10.67 -10.70 0.60
N LEU A 39 10.64 -9.56 -0.08
CA LEU A 39 11.16 -8.31 0.43
C LEU A 39 10.06 -7.59 1.21
N ILE A 40 10.24 -7.43 2.53
CA ILE A 40 9.28 -6.77 3.40
C ILE A 40 9.82 -5.40 3.79
N MET A 41 9.37 -4.37 3.09
CA MET A 41 9.74 -2.99 3.39
C MET A 41 8.97 -2.53 4.64
N HIS A 42 9.69 -1.98 5.61
CA HIS A 42 9.15 -1.53 6.89
C HIS A 42 9.99 -0.39 7.47
N THR A 43 9.44 0.30 8.46
CA THR A 43 10.15 1.18 9.39
C THR A 43 9.86 0.74 10.82
N HIS A 44 10.75 1.06 11.73
CA HIS A 44 10.56 0.84 13.16
C HIS A 44 10.57 2.19 13.87
N ASP A 45 9.39 2.59 14.35
CA ASP A 45 9.16 3.96 14.82
C ASP A 45 8.73 3.93 16.29
N ASP A 46 9.69 4.05 17.21
CA ASP A 46 9.42 4.01 18.64
C ASP A 46 8.50 5.16 19.10
N PRO A 47 7.35 4.90 19.73
CA PRO A 47 6.46 5.94 20.30
C PRO A 47 7.01 6.50 21.62
N GLY A 48 8.31 6.80 21.65
CA GLY A 48 9.05 7.22 22.83
C GLY A 48 10.26 6.31 23.10
N TRP A 49 11.46 6.88 22.94
CA TRP A 49 12.73 6.25 23.30
C TRP A 49 13.75 7.31 23.72
N LEU A 50 14.50 7.89 22.77
CA LEU A 50 15.40 9.02 23.02
C LEU A 50 14.68 10.38 22.93
N LYS A 51 13.62 10.43 22.13
CA LYS A 51 12.75 11.59 21.94
C LYS A 51 11.34 11.24 22.41
N THR A 52 10.53 12.26 22.70
CA THR A 52 9.10 12.04 22.94
C THR A 52 8.40 11.61 21.65
N ALA A 53 7.22 10.99 21.76
CA ALA A 53 6.43 10.62 20.57
C ALA A 53 6.19 11.83 19.66
N ASP A 54 5.84 13.00 20.21
CA ASP A 54 5.63 14.22 19.43
C ASP A 54 6.88 14.71 18.70
N GLN A 55 8.04 14.59 19.34
CA GLN A 55 9.32 14.96 18.73
C GLN A 55 9.73 13.99 17.63
N TYR A 56 9.45 12.69 17.79
CA TYR A 56 9.61 11.71 16.71
C TYR A 56 8.63 11.95 15.58
N TYR A 57 7.37 12.32 15.87
CA TYR A 57 6.38 12.60 14.84
C TYR A 57 6.76 13.80 13.98
N THR A 58 7.10 14.92 14.62
CA THR A 58 7.37 16.22 13.95
C THR A 58 8.79 16.40 13.44
N GLY A 59 9.73 15.57 13.89
CA GLY A 59 11.16 15.79 13.63
C GLY A 59 11.83 16.83 14.52
N ALA A 60 11.12 17.38 15.52
CA ALA A 60 11.69 18.33 16.46
C ALA A 60 12.88 17.75 17.25
N ASN A 61 13.76 18.62 17.73
CA ASN A 61 14.95 18.25 18.51
C ASN A 61 15.91 17.30 17.75
N ALA A 62 16.20 17.64 16.49
CA ALA A 62 17.06 16.85 15.61
C ALA A 62 18.53 16.71 16.08
N SER A 63 18.95 17.50 17.07
CA SER A 63 20.27 17.34 17.70
C SER A 63 20.41 16.05 18.51
N ILE A 64 19.31 15.49 19.04
CA ILE A 64 19.32 14.19 19.71
C ILE A 64 19.33 13.06 18.67
N TYR A 65 18.39 13.13 17.73
CA TYR A 65 18.27 12.13 16.66
C TYR A 65 17.47 12.69 15.48
N LEU A 66 17.97 12.47 14.27
CA LEU A 66 17.37 12.91 13.01
C LEU A 66 16.34 11.88 12.54
N ALA A 67 15.10 11.99 13.04
CA ALA A 67 13.97 11.16 12.62
C ALA A 67 12.66 11.95 12.71
N SER A 68 11.78 11.74 11.73
CA SER A 68 10.47 12.39 11.59
C SER A 68 9.48 11.43 10.95
N VAL A 69 8.50 10.95 11.72
CA VAL A 69 7.53 9.93 11.26
C VAL A 69 6.55 10.51 10.23
N GLN A 70 6.14 11.77 10.37
CA GLN A 70 5.23 12.40 9.39
C GLN A 70 5.81 12.35 7.97
N TYR A 71 7.12 12.60 7.81
CA TYR A 71 7.77 12.58 6.50
C TYR A 71 7.97 11.18 5.95
N ILE A 72 8.05 10.16 6.82
CA ILE A 72 8.05 8.76 6.39
C ILE A 72 6.72 8.47 5.70
N PHE A 73 5.57 8.79 6.31
CA PHE A 73 4.26 8.57 5.69
C PHE A 73 4.09 9.36 4.39
N ASP A 74 4.43 10.65 4.38
CA ASP A 74 4.30 11.50 3.18
C ASP A 74 5.09 10.91 1.99
N SER A 75 6.31 10.42 2.25
CA SER A 75 7.15 9.79 1.24
C SER A 75 6.63 8.41 0.83
N VAL A 76 6.23 7.56 1.77
CA VAL A 76 5.72 6.21 1.50
C VAL A 76 4.46 6.27 0.66
N VAL A 77 3.48 7.10 1.01
CA VAL A 77 2.24 7.24 0.24
C VAL A 77 2.52 7.72 -1.18
N THR A 78 3.42 8.70 -1.34
CA THR A 78 3.85 9.17 -2.66
C THR A 78 4.53 8.08 -3.47
N GLU A 79 5.40 7.26 -2.85
CA GLU A 79 6.12 6.19 -3.54
C GLU A 79 5.25 4.96 -3.86
N LEU A 80 4.28 4.63 -3.00
CA LEU A 80 3.30 3.57 -3.27
C LEU A 80 2.33 3.98 -4.38
N GLY A 81 2.00 5.27 -4.50
CA GLY A 81 1.17 5.78 -5.60
C GLY A 81 1.80 5.69 -6.99
N LYS A 82 3.13 5.49 -7.08
CA LYS A 82 3.86 5.39 -8.35
C LYS A 82 3.87 3.99 -8.97
N ASP A 83 3.66 2.96 -8.17
CA ASP A 83 3.81 1.57 -8.59
C ASP A 83 2.98 0.64 -7.68
N ALA A 84 1.99 -0.02 -8.28
CA ALA A 84 1.02 -0.87 -7.57
C ALA A 84 1.64 -2.17 -7.03
N ASP A 85 2.83 -2.55 -7.48
CA ASP A 85 3.54 -3.74 -6.99
C ASP A 85 4.34 -3.45 -5.72
N ARG A 86 4.45 -2.18 -5.30
CA ARG A 86 5.14 -1.80 -4.08
C ARG A 86 4.27 -2.05 -2.86
N HIS A 87 4.90 -2.57 -1.82
CA HIS A 87 4.26 -2.88 -0.55
C HIS A 87 5.09 -2.29 0.59
N PHE A 88 4.42 -1.80 1.63
CA PHE A 88 5.05 -1.29 2.84
C PHE A 88 4.25 -1.72 4.06
N THR A 89 4.94 -2.15 5.11
CA THR A 89 4.32 -2.58 6.38
C THR A 89 4.66 -1.57 7.48
N PHE A 90 3.65 -1.23 8.28
CA PHE A 90 3.77 -0.28 9.38
C PHE A 90 3.05 -0.82 10.62
N CYS A 91 3.62 -0.62 11.82
CA CYS A 91 3.12 -1.25 13.05
C CYS A 91 2.47 -0.27 14.02
N GLU A 92 3.03 0.92 14.20
CA GLU A 92 2.76 1.78 15.35
C GLU A 92 1.53 2.69 15.16
N ILE A 93 0.34 2.13 15.39
CA ILE A 93 -0.96 2.81 15.16
C ILE A 93 -1.08 4.18 15.85
N SER A 94 -0.36 4.44 16.95
CA SER A 94 -0.33 5.77 17.58
C SER A 94 0.14 6.86 16.62
N PHE A 95 1.16 6.60 15.81
CA PHE A 95 1.64 7.53 14.80
C PHE A 95 0.75 7.55 13.56
N LEU A 96 0.33 6.37 13.09
CA LEU A 96 -0.54 6.28 11.91
C LEU A 96 -1.87 7.00 12.14
N SER A 97 -2.50 6.82 13.30
CA SER A 97 -3.78 7.48 13.63
C SER A 97 -3.64 9.00 13.66
N ARG A 98 -2.59 9.51 14.30
CA ARG A 98 -2.30 10.94 14.32
C ARG A 98 -2.14 11.50 12.91
N TRP A 99 -1.29 10.89 12.10
CA TRP A 99 -1.07 11.31 10.70
C TRP A 99 -2.37 11.27 9.91
N TYR A 100 -3.15 10.20 10.02
CA TYR A 100 -4.40 10.04 9.29
C TYR A 100 -5.44 11.13 9.62
N PHE A 101 -5.52 11.58 10.88
CA PHE A 101 -6.42 12.67 11.27
C PHE A 101 -5.94 14.06 10.83
N GLU A 102 -4.69 14.19 10.38
CA GLU A 102 -4.12 15.43 9.83
C GLU A 102 -4.26 15.53 8.30
N GLN A 103 -4.80 14.50 7.63
CA GLN A 103 -5.05 14.47 6.18
C GLN A 103 -6.40 15.12 5.82
#